data_AF-A0AAV0MV16-F1
#
_entry.id   AF-A0AAV0MV16-F1
#
_cell.length_a   1.000
_cell.length_b   1.000
_cell.length_c   1.000
_cell.angle_alpha   90.00
_cell.angle_beta   90.00
_cell.angle_gamma   90.00
#
_symmetry.space_group_name_H-M   'P 1'
#
loop_
_entity.id
_entity.type
_entity.pdbx_description
1 polymer ?
#
loop_
_entity_poly.entity_id
_entity_poly.type
_entity_poly.pdbx_seq_one_letter_code
_entity_poly.pdbx_strand_id
1 'polypeptide(L)'
;MLAALINPSDINRIEGIFSRDMADLCPKQEAVWLKVDIDSPIEYAATIIVNLLTALLMIEDITTLNSGDSVVQNGATSIVCQCFVQLGHLRSICSINITRDRNKRIVVF
;
A
#
# COMPACT_ATOMS: atom_id res chain seq x y z
N MET A 1 -4.59 -0.66 -11.85
CA MET A 1 -5.36 -1.23 -10.73
C MET A 1 -6.24 -2.36 -11.26
N LEU A 2 -5.77 -3.60 -11.22
CA LEU A 2 -6.65 -4.76 -11.36
C LEU A 2 -6.65 -5.47 -10.01
N ALA A 3 -7.56 -5.08 -9.13
CA ALA A 3 -8.05 -6.01 -8.14
C ALA A 3 -8.93 -7.01 -8.89
N ALA A 4 -8.75 -8.32 -8.65
CA ALA A 4 -9.70 -9.32 -9.12
C ALA A 4 -11.11 -8.89 -8.71
N LEU A 5 -12.09 -8.99 -9.61
CA LEU A 5 -13.49 -8.71 -9.29
C LEU A 5 -13.92 -9.59 -8.12
N ILE A 6 -14.11 -8.97 -6.95
CA ILE A 6 -14.73 -9.63 -5.81
C ILE A 6 -16.22 -9.73 -6.14
N ASN A 7 -16.72 -10.95 -6.29
CA ASN A 7 -18.13 -11.20 -6.53
C ASN A 7 -18.92 -10.78 -5.27
N PRO A 8 -19.96 -9.94 -5.37
CA PRO A 8 -20.74 -9.50 -4.21
C PRO A 8 -21.35 -10.64 -3.38
N SER A 9 -21.55 -11.83 -3.97
CA SER A 9 -22.00 -13.01 -3.25
C SER A 9 -20.98 -13.57 -2.27
N ASP A 10 -19.69 -13.30 -2.49
CA ASP A 10 -18.59 -13.90 -1.74
C ASP A 10 -18.29 -13.11 -0.45
N ILE A 11 -18.82 -11.89 -0.33
CA ILE A 11 -18.55 -10.99 0.79
C ILE A 11 -19.20 -11.44 2.11
N ASN A 12 -20.16 -12.37 2.05
CA ASN A 12 -20.94 -12.83 3.21
C ASN A 12 -20.62 -14.27 3.65
N ARG A 13 -19.62 -14.94 3.06
CA ARG A 13 -19.22 -16.30 3.47
C ARG A 13 -17.93 -16.24 4.28
N ILE A 14 -18.07 -15.98 5.59
CA ILE A 14 -17.00 -16.31 6.54
C ILE A 14 -17.05 -17.83 6.72
N GLU A 15 -16.28 -18.59 5.92
CA GLU A 15 -16.19 -20.06 6.02
C GLU A 15 -15.37 -20.56 7.23
N GLY A 16 -15.35 -19.80 8.33
CA GLY A 16 -14.61 -20.09 9.55
C GLY A 16 -13.13 -19.68 9.49
N ILE A 17 -12.44 -19.81 10.63
CA ILE A 17 -10.99 -19.65 10.72
C ILE A 17 -10.38 -20.94 10.16
N PHE A 18 -9.88 -20.89 8.92
CA PHE A 18 -9.15 -22.01 8.33
C PHE A 18 -7.88 -22.25 9.17
N SER A 19 -7.92 -23.26 10.05
CA SER A 19 -6.74 -23.81 10.73
C SER A 19 -5.98 -24.69 9.71
N ARG A 20 -5.41 -24.06 8.69
CA ARG A 20 -4.43 -24.72 7.81
C ARG A 20 -3.04 -24.28 8.21
N ASP A 21 -2.09 -25.20 8.11
CA ASP A 21 -0.67 -24.84 8.24
C ASP A 21 -0.36 -23.73 7.23
N MET A 22 0.24 -22.63 7.70
CA MET A 22 0.58 -21.47 6.86
C MET A 22 1.47 -21.86 5.66
N ALA A 23 2.20 -22.97 5.77
CA ALA A 23 3.03 -23.54 4.72
C ALA A 23 2.22 -24.02 3.49
N ASP A 24 0.95 -24.41 3.67
CA ASP A 24 0.11 -24.95 2.58
C ASP A 24 -0.62 -23.86 1.78
N LEU A 25 -0.68 -22.64 2.33
CA LEU A 25 -1.32 -21.48 1.70
C LEU A 25 -0.37 -20.66 0.83
N CYS A 26 0.94 -20.85 0.97
CA CYS A 26 1.94 -20.11 0.23
C CYS A 26 2.39 -20.92 -1.00
N PRO A 27 2.04 -20.51 -2.24
CA PRO A 27 2.62 -21.12 -3.42
C PRO A 27 4.14 -20.97 -3.36
N LYS A 28 4.88 -22.09 -3.46
CA LYS A 28 6.35 -22.12 -3.41
C LYS A 28 6.96 -21.57 -4.72
N GLN A 29 6.73 -20.28 -4.99
CA GLN A 29 7.36 -19.56 -6.09
C GLN A 29 8.48 -18.70 -5.51
N GLU A 30 9.66 -19.33 -5.32
CA GLU A 30 10.86 -18.69 -4.76
C GLU A 30 11.33 -17.46 -5.56
N ALA A 31 10.97 -17.37 -6.84
CA ALA A 31 11.37 -16.28 -7.73
C ALA A 31 10.82 -14.88 -7.34
N VAL A 32 9.84 -14.79 -6.44
CA VAL A 32 9.20 -13.52 -6.04
C VAL A 32 9.47 -13.16 -4.58
N TRP A 33 10.42 -13.85 -3.93
CA TRP A 33 10.72 -13.59 -2.52
C TRP A 33 11.50 -12.30 -2.37
N LEU A 34 11.00 -11.42 -1.50
CA LEU A 34 11.74 -10.24 -1.08
C LEU A 34 12.46 -10.54 0.22
N LYS A 35 13.75 -10.18 0.27
CA LYS A 35 14.50 -10.16 1.52
C LYS A 35 14.03 -8.95 2.34
N VAL A 36 13.50 -9.22 3.53
CA VAL A 36 13.08 -8.18 4.48
C VAL A 36 14.01 -8.24 5.70
N ASP A 37 14.21 -7.09 6.34
CA ASP A 37 14.92 -7.01 7.61
C ASP A 37 14.17 -7.80 8.69
N ILE A 38 14.89 -8.57 9.51
CA ILE A 38 14.31 -9.37 10.59
C ILE A 38 13.69 -8.50 11.69
N ASP A 39 14.14 -7.25 11.81
CA ASP A 39 13.62 -6.28 12.77
C ASP A 39 12.37 -5.55 12.24
N SER A 40 11.98 -5.77 10.98
CA SER A 40 10.75 -5.19 10.42
C SER A 40 9.52 -5.84 11.04
N PRO A 41 8.50 -5.06 11.46
CA PRO A 41 7.24 -5.62 11.89
C PRO A 41 6.62 -6.50 10.79
N ILE A 42 6.13 -7.68 11.18
CA ILE A 42 5.69 -8.70 10.23
C ILE A 42 4.51 -8.23 9.38
N GLU A 43 3.65 -7.36 9.91
CA GLU A 43 2.50 -6.78 9.21
C GLU A 43 2.94 -5.85 8.08
N TYR A 44 4.04 -5.11 8.28
CA TYR A 44 4.64 -4.29 7.24
C TYR A 44 5.35 -5.16 6.21
N ALA A 45 6.13 -6.14 6.65
CA ALA A 45 6.82 -7.09 5.77
C ALA A 45 5.85 -7.83 4.84
N ALA A 46 4.72 -8.30 5.38
CA ALA A 46 3.69 -9.03 4.65
C ALA A 46 3.01 -8.20 3.55
N THR A 47 3.04 -6.86 3.67
CA THR A 47 2.32 -5.96 2.75
C THR A 47 3.23 -5.08 1.91
N ILE A 48 4.55 -5.20 2.07
CA ILE A 48 5.54 -4.35 1.40
C ILE A 48 5.41 -4.41 -0.13
N ILE A 49 5.20 -5.62 -0.68
CA ILE A 49 5.04 -5.83 -2.13
C ILE A 49 3.83 -5.08 -2.67
N VAL A 50 2.74 -4.99 -1.91
CA VAL A 50 1.54 -4.33 -2.42
C VAL A 50 1.64 -2.82 -2.21
N ASN A 51 1.99 -2.38 -1.00
CA ASN A 51 1.88 -0.97 -0.64
C ASN A 51 3.05 -0.12 -1.12
N LEU A 52 4.28 -0.57 -0.85
CA LEU A 52 5.48 0.17 -1.22
C LEU A 52 5.67 0.16 -2.74
N LEU A 53 5.45 -0.98 -3.39
CA LEU A 53 5.55 -1.07 -4.85
C LEU A 53 4.50 -0.20 -5.53
N THR A 54 3.25 -0.16 -5.05
CA THR A 54 2.23 0.74 -5.61
C THR A 54 2.66 2.20 -5.48
N ALA A 55 3.18 2.61 -4.31
CA ALA A 55 3.70 3.96 -4.11
C ALA A 55 4.88 4.29 -5.03
N LEU A 56 5.77 3.32 -5.27
CA LEU A 56 6.92 3.47 -6.17
C LEU A 56 6.45 3.65 -7.62
N LEU A 57 5.55 2.81 -8.10
CA LEU A 57 4.97 2.90 -9.44
C LEU A 57 4.21 4.23 -9.64
N MET A 58 3.57 4.76 -8.60
CA MET A 58 2.93 6.09 -8.66
C MET A 58 3.94 7.21 -8.93
N ILE A 59 5.17 7.08 -8.44
CA ILE A 59 6.24 8.08 -8.60
C ILE A 59 7.00 7.87 -9.91
N GLU A 60 7.21 6.62 -10.33
CA GLU A 60 8.06 6.28 -11.47
C GLU A 60 7.28 6.21 -12.80
N ASP A 61 6.08 5.64 -12.79
CA ASP A 61 5.42 5.18 -14.01
C ASP A 61 4.09 5.86 -14.31
N ILE A 62 3.36 6.33 -13.29
CA ILE A 62 2.05 6.98 -13.51
C ILE A 62 2.21 8.36 -14.16
N THR A 63 3.22 9.12 -13.76
CA THR A 63 3.55 10.41 -14.36
C THR A 63 5.00 10.79 -14.05
N THR A 64 5.60 11.64 -14.88
CA THR A 64 6.95 12.14 -14.63
C THR A 64 6.90 13.21 -13.53
N LEU A 65 7.37 12.85 -12.33
CA LEU A 65 7.54 13.78 -11.21
C LEU A 65 9.00 14.20 -11.09
N ASN A 66 9.24 15.50 -11.15
CA ASN A 66 10.54 16.13 -10.96
C ASN A 66 10.69 16.65 -9.53
N SER A 67 11.93 16.88 -9.12
CA SER A 67 12.22 17.59 -7.88
C SER A 67 11.53 18.97 -7.88
N GLY A 68 10.81 19.28 -6.80
CA GLY A 68 10.03 20.50 -6.65
C GLY A 68 8.56 20.37 -7.08
N ASP A 69 8.19 19.29 -7.79
CA ASP A 69 6.80 19.05 -8.16
C ASP A 69 5.96 18.75 -6.92
N SER A 70 4.66 19.05 -7.01
CA SER A 70 3.69 18.84 -5.94
C SER A 70 2.61 17.85 -6.34
N VAL A 71 2.30 16.90 -5.45
CA VAL A 71 1.27 15.89 -5.66
C VAL A 71 0.20 15.99 -4.58
N VAL A 72 -1.06 16.08 -5.00
CA VAL A 72 -2.21 16.06 -4.08
C VAL A 72 -2.73 14.63 -3.94
N GLN A 73 -2.84 14.14 -2.71
CA GLN A 73 -3.24 12.76 -2.41
C GLN A 73 -4.47 12.71 -1.50
N ASN A 74 -5.49 11.98 -1.93
CA ASN A 74 -6.64 11.62 -1.10
C ASN A 74 -6.35 10.37 -0.29
N GLY A 75 -6.93 10.28 0.90
CA GLY A 75 -6.77 9.09 1.74
C GLY A 75 -5.35 8.95 2.27
N ALA A 76 -4.71 10.06 2.62
CA ALA A 76 -3.30 10.11 2.99
C ALA A 76 -2.95 9.27 4.23
N THR A 77 -3.94 8.87 5.04
CA THR A 77 -3.75 7.94 6.16
C THR A 77 -3.53 6.49 5.72
N SER A 78 -3.70 6.15 4.44
CA SER A 78 -3.42 4.81 3.93
C SER A 78 -1.92 4.52 3.91
N ILE A 79 -1.57 3.24 4.06
CA ILE A 79 -0.17 2.80 4.02
C ILE A 79 0.52 3.10 2.67
N VAL A 80 -0.20 3.03 1.56
CA VAL A 80 0.31 3.42 0.23
C VAL A 80 0.70 4.89 0.19
N CYS A 81 -0.18 5.79 0.67
CA CYS A 81 0.11 7.22 0.71
C CYS A 81 1.24 7.54 1.69
N GLN A 82 1.29 6.87 2.85
CA GLN A 82 2.40 7.04 3.79
C GLN A 82 3.75 6.62 3.19
N CYS A 83 3.79 5.52 2.43
CA CYS A 83 4.98 5.13 1.65
C CYS A 83 5.32 6.18 0.58
N PHE A 84 4.31 6.70 -0.12
CA PHE A 84 4.51 7.75 -1.12
C PHE A 84 5.13 9.01 -0.50
N VAL A 85 4.66 9.48 0.65
CA VAL A 85 5.23 10.66 1.33
C VAL A 85 6.72 10.45 1.62
N GLN A 86 7.09 9.27 2.11
CA GLN A 86 8.50 8.93 2.38
C GLN A 86 9.34 8.90 1.09
N LEU A 87 8.87 8.23 0.05
CA LEU A 87 9.55 8.17 -1.24
C LEU A 87 9.63 9.54 -1.92
N GLY A 88 8.57 10.34 -1.82
CA GLY A 88 8.47 11.69 -2.35
C GLY A 88 9.49 12.62 -1.69
N HIS A 89 9.62 12.58 -0.36
CA HIS A 89 10.66 13.33 0.35
C HIS A 89 12.08 12.96 -0.13
N LEU A 90 12.37 11.68 -0.37
CA LEU A 90 13.66 11.23 -0.91
C LEU A 90 13.92 11.78 -2.33
N ARG A 91 12.87 12.10 -3.09
CA ARG A 91 12.95 12.67 -4.44
C ARG A 91 12.68 14.17 -4.50
N SER A 92 12.60 14.85 -3.35
CA SER A 92 12.27 16.28 -3.25
C SER A 92 10.92 16.64 -3.90
N ILE A 93 9.95 15.73 -3.85
CA ILE A 93 8.56 15.94 -4.27
C ILE A 93 7.76 16.42 -3.06
N CYS A 94 7.01 17.50 -3.23
CA CYS A 94 6.09 18.01 -2.23
C CYS A 94 4.78 17.19 -2.27
N SER A 95 4.26 16.82 -1.10
CA SER A 95 2.98 16.10 -1.00
C SER A 95 1.96 16.96 -0.26
N ILE A 96 0.75 17.08 -0.82
CA ILE A 96 -0.40 17.73 -0.21
C ILE A 96 -1.40 16.63 0.13
N ASN A 97 -1.64 16.44 1.42
CA ASN A 97 -2.25 15.24 1.96
C ASN A 97 -3.63 15.54 2.51
N ILE A 98 -4.64 14.92 1.88
CA ILE A 98 -6.04 15.07 2.24
C ILE A 98 -6.44 13.88 3.12
N THR A 99 -6.85 14.20 4.35
CA THR A 99 -7.36 13.23 5.31
C THR A 99 -8.77 13.57 5.75
N ARG A 100 -9.46 12.57 6.28
CA ARG A 100 -10.79 12.72 6.85
C ARG A 100 -10.70 12.59 8.37
N ASP A 101 -11.05 13.65 9.07
CA ASP A 101 -11.24 13.61 10.53
C ASP A 101 -12.47 12.74 10.88
N ARG A 102 -12.49 12.16 12.08
CA ARG A 102 -13.61 11.36 12.58
C ARG A 102 -14.92 12.17 12.65
N ASN A 103 -14.83 13.49 12.74
CA ASN A 103 -15.97 14.41 12.65
C ASN A 103 -16.41 14.73 11.20
N LYS A 104 -15.97 13.94 10.21
CA LYS A 104 -16.24 14.11 8.77
C LYS A 104 -15.74 15.43 8.19
N ARG A 105 -14.75 16.07 8.83
CA ARG A 105 -14.08 17.25 8.27
C ARG A 105 -12.95 16.81 7.36
N ILE A 106 -12.74 17.56 6.28
CA ILE A 106 -11.56 17.40 5.43
C ILE A 106 -10.43 18.20 6.06
N VAL A 107 -9.28 17.56 6.23
CA VAL A 107 -8.05 18.19 6.72
C VAL A 107 -7.00 18.04 5.63
N VAL A 108 -6.36 19.15 5.27
CA VAL A 108 -5.31 19.23 4.25
C VAL A 108 -4.03 19.68 4.93
N PHE A 109 -2.94 18.95 4.72
CA PHE A 109 -1.62 19.28 5.25
C PHE A 109 -0.51 18.97 4.24
#